data_AF-A0A7S3LBQ9-F1
#
_entry.id   AF-A0A7S3LBQ9-F1
#
_cell.length_a   1.000
_cell.length_b   1.000
_cell.length_c   1.000
_cell.angle_alpha   90.00
_cell.angle_beta   90.00
_cell.angle_gamma   90.00
#
_symmetry.space_group_name_H-M   'P 1'
#
loop_
_entity.id
_entity.type
_entity.pdbx_description
1 polymer ?
#
loop_
_entity_poly.entity_id
_entity_poly.type
_entity_poly.pdbx_seq_one_letter_code
_entity_poly.pdbx_strand_id
1 'polypeptide(L)'
;GMVAVTTDYCRWQDARQPSLIKVVSAFFFPSLVEEALWRGILLSPNASIAQAVTLLSLHVLVHPVIGESGLWPRGRDTFRDPRFLLLATIVLGGATASYMVSGGSVYAATLAHAVPLTLWRDVFGGEERLLGGENGDANREPPQPTNQ
;
A
#
# COMPACT_ATOMS: atom_id res chain seq x y z
N GLY A 1 1.88 -37.44 14.87
CA GLY A 1 1.65 -36.44 13.79
C GLY A 1 0.70 -35.31 14.15
N MET A 2 0.11 -35.23 15.36
CA MET A 2 -0.90 -34.21 15.69
C MET A 2 -0.32 -32.94 16.36
N VAL A 3 0.88 -33.03 16.95
CA VAL A 3 1.53 -31.92 17.68
C VAL A 3 2.21 -30.91 16.74
N ALA A 4 2.64 -31.32 15.54
CA ALA A 4 3.33 -30.44 14.59
C ALA A 4 2.41 -29.39 13.95
N VAL A 5 1.15 -29.75 13.68
CA VAL A 5 0.17 -28.89 13.00
C VAL A 5 -0.25 -27.70 13.88
N THR A 6 -0.34 -27.90 15.21
CA THR A 6 -0.73 -26.85 16.15
C THR A 6 0.36 -25.79 16.34
N THR A 7 1.64 -26.18 16.34
CA THR A 7 2.76 -25.24 16.47
C THR A 7 2.92 -24.33 15.24
N ASP A 8 2.71 -24.85 14.04
CA ASP A 8 2.79 -24.04 12.82
C ASP A 8 1.64 -23.03 12.72
N TYR A 9 0.44 -23.38 13.20
CA TYR A 9 -0.71 -22.48 13.17
C TYR A 9 -0.54 -21.28 14.13
N CYS A 10 -0.03 -21.52 15.34
CA CYS A 10 0.28 -20.44 16.29
C CYS A 10 1.43 -19.55 15.79
N ARG A 11 2.47 -20.12 15.19
CA ARG A 11 3.57 -19.35 14.57
C ARG A 11 3.09 -18.49 13.40
N TRP A 12 2.12 -18.98 12.62
CA TRP A 12 1.48 -18.22 11.54
C TRP A 12 0.56 -17.09 12.04
N GLN A 13 0.01 -17.20 13.24
CA GLN A 13 -0.83 -16.15 13.86
C GLN A 13 0.03 -15.01 14.44
N ASP A 14 1.15 -15.31 15.09
CA ASP A 14 2.05 -14.28 15.62
C ASP A 14 2.71 -13.46 14.50
N ALA A 15 2.96 -14.06 13.33
CA ALA A 15 3.55 -13.37 12.19
C ALA A 15 2.59 -12.37 11.49
N ARG A 16 1.27 -12.47 11.72
CA ARG A 16 0.24 -11.67 11.02
C ARG A 16 -0.49 -10.64 11.88
N GLN A 17 -0.23 -10.56 13.17
CA GLN A 17 -0.84 -9.51 14.00
C GLN A 17 -0.28 -8.14 13.59
N PRO A 18 -1.12 -7.20 13.09
CA PRO A 18 -0.66 -5.87 12.75
C PRO A 18 -0.16 -5.21 14.04
N SER A 19 1.14 -4.92 14.09
CA SER A 19 1.67 -4.19 15.23
C SER A 19 1.05 -2.79 15.24
N LEU A 20 0.68 -2.30 16.42
CA LEU A 20 0.14 -0.94 16.56
C LEU A 20 1.08 0.10 15.92
N ILE A 21 2.39 -0.14 16.01
CA ILE A 21 3.42 0.69 15.39
C ILE A 21 3.27 0.73 13.86
N LYS A 22 3.00 -0.41 13.20
CA LYS A 22 2.78 -0.46 11.75
C LYS A 22 1.51 0.29 11.33
N VAL A 23 0.43 0.18 12.11
CA VAL A 23 -0.82 0.90 11.82
C VAL A 23 -0.63 2.40 11.97
N VAL A 24 -0.02 2.82 13.08
CA VAL A 24 0.28 4.24 13.34
C VAL A 24 1.26 4.77 12.29
N SER A 25 2.28 3.99 11.90
CA SER A 25 3.21 4.41 10.87
C SER A 25 2.50 4.62 9.53
N ALA A 26 1.66 3.68 9.08
CA ALA A 26 0.88 3.83 7.83
C ALA A 26 0.00 5.09 7.84
N PHE A 27 -0.59 5.41 9.00
CA PHE A 27 -1.42 6.61 9.14
C PHE A 27 -0.60 7.88 8.88
N PHE A 28 0.58 8.02 9.49
CA PHE A 28 1.42 9.21 9.27
C PHE A 28 2.11 9.19 7.91
N PHE A 29 2.71 8.06 7.55
CA PHE A 29 3.41 7.85 6.29
C PHE A 29 3.09 6.45 5.72
N PRO A 30 2.46 6.36 4.55
CA PRO A 30 2.30 7.44 3.57
C PRO A 30 1.06 8.34 3.78
N SER A 31 0.01 7.91 4.48
CA SER A 31 -1.33 8.49 4.30
C SER A 31 -1.46 9.98 4.65
N LEU A 32 -1.11 10.42 5.85
CA LEU A 32 -1.30 11.83 6.24
C LEU A 32 -0.43 12.77 5.40
N VAL A 33 0.83 12.40 5.17
CA VAL A 33 1.77 13.21 4.37
C VAL A 33 1.28 13.35 2.93
N GLU A 34 0.89 12.25 2.30
CA GLU A 34 0.40 12.29 0.93
C GLU A 34 -0.92 13.05 0.81
N GLU A 35 -1.87 12.83 1.72
CA GLU A 35 -3.15 13.55 1.67
C GLU A 35 -2.98 15.05 1.97
N ALA A 36 -2.09 15.43 2.89
CA ALA A 36 -1.75 16.84 3.10
C ALA A 36 -1.15 17.48 1.84
N LEU A 37 -0.23 16.79 1.15
CA LEU A 37 0.36 17.29 -0.09
C LEU A 37 -0.67 17.39 -1.22
N TRP A 38 -1.31 16.28 -1.56
CA TRP A 38 -2.17 16.19 -2.74
C TRP A 38 -3.50 16.90 -2.56
N ARG A 39 -4.07 16.90 -1.35
CA ARG A 39 -5.39 17.48 -1.09
C ARG A 39 -5.27 18.78 -0.30
N GLY A 40 -4.50 18.80 0.77
CA GLY A 40 -4.33 20.01 1.59
C GLY A 40 -3.63 21.17 0.87
N ILE A 41 -2.66 20.87 -0.01
CA ILE A 41 -1.89 21.90 -0.74
C ILE A 41 -2.35 22.03 -2.19
N LEU A 42 -2.49 20.91 -2.92
CA LEU A 42 -2.71 20.95 -4.37
C LEU A 42 -4.19 21.00 -4.79
N LEU A 43 -5.13 20.49 -3.97
CA LEU A 43 -6.55 20.44 -4.32
C LEU A 43 -7.36 21.43 -3.48
N SER A 44 -7.89 22.46 -4.12
CA SER A 44 -8.86 23.35 -3.48
C SER A 44 -10.11 22.57 -3.01
N PRO A 45 -10.68 22.86 -1.83
CA PRO A 45 -11.98 22.30 -1.42
C PRO A 45 -13.12 22.58 -2.41
N ASN A 46 -12.99 23.67 -3.19
CA ASN A 46 -13.95 24.06 -4.22
C ASN A 46 -13.50 23.65 -5.63
N ALA A 47 -12.56 22.72 -5.75
CA ALA A 47 -12.08 22.24 -7.04
C ALA A 47 -13.21 21.60 -7.84
N SER A 48 -13.20 21.83 -9.15
CA SER A 48 -14.08 21.13 -10.08
C SER A 48 -13.75 19.63 -10.12
N ILE A 49 -14.72 18.81 -10.54
CA ILE A 49 -14.52 17.38 -10.76
C ILE A 49 -13.34 17.11 -11.71
N ALA A 50 -13.18 17.93 -12.76
CA ALA A 50 -12.08 17.79 -13.71
C ALA A 50 -10.70 18.02 -13.07
N GLN A 51 -10.57 19.00 -12.16
CA GLN A 51 -9.34 19.22 -11.39
C GLN A 51 -9.07 18.05 -10.44
N ALA A 52 -10.10 17.57 -9.75
CA ALA A 52 -9.99 16.42 -8.84
C ALA A 52 -9.53 15.15 -9.59
N VAL A 53 -10.12 14.85 -10.76
CA VAL A 53 -9.74 13.71 -11.60
C VAL A 53 -8.31 13.87 -12.15
N THR A 54 -7.92 15.08 -12.56
CA THR A 54 -6.55 15.34 -13.03
C THR A 54 -5.52 15.07 -11.92
N LEU A 55 -5.72 15.63 -10.73
CA LEU A 55 -4.80 15.41 -9.60
C LEU A 55 -4.81 13.96 -9.10
N LEU A 56 -5.97 13.30 -9.09
CA LEU A 56 -6.06 11.87 -8.79
C LEU A 56 -5.21 11.05 -9.78
N SER A 57 -5.36 11.33 -11.08
CA SER A 57 -4.61 10.63 -12.13
C SER A 57 -3.10 10.84 -11.96
N LEU A 58 -2.67 12.06 -11.67
CA LEU A 58 -1.26 12.37 -11.39
C LEU A 58 -0.76 11.63 -10.15
N HIS A 59 -1.53 11.59 -9.07
CA HIS A 59 -1.16 10.88 -7.85
C HIS A 59 -1.01 9.36 -8.10
N VAL A 60 -1.94 8.74 -8.83
CA VAL A 60 -1.81 7.33 -9.22
C VAL A 60 -0.54 7.10 -10.05
N LEU A 61 -0.27 7.97 -11.03
CA LEU A 61 0.88 7.84 -11.93
C LEU A 61 2.23 8.12 -11.27
N VAL A 62 2.27 8.75 -10.10
CA VAL A 62 3.51 8.91 -9.33
C VAL A 62 4.05 7.57 -8.83
N HIS A 63 3.20 6.57 -8.59
CA HIS A 63 3.62 5.25 -8.13
C HIS A 63 4.63 4.57 -9.07
N PRO A 64 4.34 4.35 -10.36
CA PRO A 64 5.31 3.74 -11.27
C PRO A 64 6.55 4.62 -11.45
N VAL A 65 6.42 5.96 -11.41
CA VAL A 65 7.57 6.88 -11.46
C VAL A 65 8.50 6.68 -10.26
N ILE A 66 7.95 6.55 -9.04
CA ILE A 66 8.73 6.25 -7.83
C ILE A 66 9.43 4.89 -7.97
N GLY A 67 8.71 3.87 -8.47
CA GLY A 67 9.27 2.55 -8.71
C GLY A 67 10.48 2.58 -9.64
N GLU A 68 10.43 3.38 -10.71
CA GLU A 68 11.50 3.50 -11.70
C GLU A 68 12.66 4.42 -11.28
N SER A 69 12.37 5.44 -10.47
CA SER A 69 13.37 6.41 -10.03
C SER A 69 14.45 5.84 -9.10
N GLY A 70 14.24 4.63 -8.57
CA GLY A 70 15.10 4.04 -7.55
C GLY A 70 14.91 4.62 -6.14
N LEU A 71 13.94 5.52 -5.93
CA LEU A 71 13.60 6.04 -4.60
C LEU A 71 13.03 4.94 -3.68
N TRP A 72 12.33 3.96 -4.26
CA TRP A 72 11.80 2.81 -3.52
C TRP A 72 11.97 1.50 -4.29
N PRO A 73 13.21 0.97 -4.41
CA PRO A 73 13.49 -0.17 -5.30
C PRO A 73 12.70 -1.43 -4.95
N ARG A 74 12.43 -1.66 -3.65
CA ARG A 74 11.70 -2.84 -3.17
C ARG A 74 10.26 -2.89 -3.68
N GLY A 75 9.64 -1.73 -3.90
CA GLY A 75 8.26 -1.61 -4.34
C GLY A 75 8.09 -1.51 -5.85
N ARG A 76 9.17 -1.56 -6.63
CA ARG A 76 9.13 -1.31 -8.09
C ARG A 76 8.11 -2.19 -8.81
N ASP A 77 8.14 -3.49 -8.55
CA ASP A 77 7.26 -4.44 -9.25
C ASP A 77 5.79 -4.24 -8.82
N THR A 78 5.57 -3.93 -7.54
CA THR A 78 4.23 -3.61 -7.02
C THR A 78 3.68 -2.33 -7.62
N PHE A 79 4.46 -1.25 -7.67
CA PHE A 79 4.05 0.04 -8.19
C PHE A 79 3.82 0.06 -9.71
N ARG A 80 4.27 -0.99 -10.42
CA ARG A 80 3.98 -1.19 -11.85
C ARG A 80 2.86 -2.20 -12.10
N ASP A 81 2.43 -2.95 -11.09
CA ASP A 81 1.36 -3.94 -11.27
C ASP A 81 0.03 -3.19 -11.55
N PRO A 82 -0.63 -3.42 -12.71
CA PRO A 82 -1.89 -2.76 -13.03
C PRO A 82 -2.99 -3.04 -12.00
N ARG A 83 -2.92 -4.18 -11.30
CA ARG A 83 -3.86 -4.52 -10.20
C ARG A 83 -3.66 -3.60 -9.01
N PHE A 84 -2.41 -3.31 -8.66
CA PHE A 84 -2.08 -2.34 -7.61
C PHE A 84 -2.55 -0.94 -8.01
N LEU A 85 -2.28 -0.50 -9.25
CA LEU A 85 -2.70 0.82 -9.73
C LEU A 85 -4.21 1.00 -9.75
N LEU A 86 -4.96 -0.06 -10.08
CA LEU A 86 -6.41 -0.06 -9.98
C LEU A 86 -6.88 0.11 -8.52
N LEU A 87 -6.31 -0.65 -7.58
CA LEU A 87 -6.64 -0.52 -6.16
C LEU A 87 -6.26 0.87 -5.62
N ALA A 88 -5.08 1.38 -5.97
CA ALA A 88 -4.63 2.72 -5.63
C ALA A 88 -5.60 3.78 -6.16
N THR A 89 -6.09 3.64 -7.40
CA THR A 89 -7.09 4.54 -7.98
C THR A 89 -8.38 4.55 -7.18
N ILE A 90 -8.86 3.38 -6.76
CA ILE A 90 -10.09 3.26 -5.95
C ILE A 90 -9.90 3.92 -4.58
N VAL A 91 -8.80 3.61 -3.88
CA VAL A 91 -8.52 4.14 -2.55
C VAL A 91 -8.31 5.66 -2.59
N LEU A 92 -7.46 6.15 -3.50
CA LEU A 92 -7.19 7.57 -3.66
C LEU A 92 -8.42 8.33 -4.18
N GLY A 93 -9.26 7.70 -5.01
CA GLY A 93 -10.54 8.24 -5.43
C GLY A 93 -11.50 8.40 -4.24
N GLY A 94 -11.56 7.39 -3.36
CA GLY A 94 -12.30 7.46 -2.10
C GLY A 94 -11.79 8.57 -1.17
N ALA A 95 -10.47 8.73 -1.04
CA ALA A 95 -9.86 9.82 -0.28
C ALA A 95 -10.21 11.21 -0.86
N THR A 96 -10.15 11.36 -2.20
CA THR A 96 -10.56 12.59 -2.88
C THR A 96 -12.04 12.90 -2.67
N ALA A 97 -12.92 11.90 -2.77
CA ALA A 97 -14.34 12.07 -2.49
C ALA A 97 -14.59 12.47 -1.03
N SER A 98 -13.91 11.81 -0.08
CA SER A 98 -13.99 12.14 1.35
C SER A 98 -13.54 13.58 1.64
N TYR A 99 -12.44 14.04 1.02
CA TYR A 99 -11.97 15.42 1.11
C TYR A 99 -13.04 16.42 0.62
N MET A 100 -13.61 16.19 -0.56
CA MET A 100 -14.60 17.10 -1.15
C MET A 100 -15.90 17.14 -0.34
N VAL A 101 -16.44 15.98 0.05
CA VAL A 101 -17.69 15.89 0.83
C VAL A 101 -17.55 16.48 2.22
N SER A 102 -16.36 16.39 2.83
CA SER A 102 -16.08 16.97 4.14
C SER A 102 -15.76 18.47 4.10
N GLY A 103 -15.80 19.11 2.92
CA GLY A 103 -15.48 20.53 2.76
C GLY A 103 -13.99 20.85 2.87
N GLY A 104 -13.11 19.88 2.59
CA GLY A 104 -11.66 20.05 2.59
C GLY A 104 -10.94 19.46 3.81
N SER A 105 -11.52 18.47 4.51
CA SER A 105 -10.85 17.86 5.66
C SER A 105 -9.78 16.87 5.22
N VAL A 106 -8.51 17.23 5.44
CA VAL A 106 -7.36 16.33 5.21
C VAL A 106 -7.44 15.09 6.11
N TYR A 107 -7.97 15.22 7.33
CA TYR A 107 -8.11 14.08 8.24
C TYR A 107 -9.14 13.06 7.75
N ALA A 108 -10.24 13.52 7.16
CA ALA A 108 -11.24 12.62 6.58
C ALA A 108 -10.63 11.83 5.40
N ALA A 109 -9.91 12.52 4.51
CA ALA A 109 -9.17 11.90 3.41
C ALA A 109 -8.10 10.92 3.92
N THR A 110 -7.35 11.31 4.95
CA THR A 110 -6.30 10.48 5.56
C THR A 110 -6.88 9.17 6.11
N LEU A 111 -8.04 9.19 6.78
CA LEU A 111 -8.69 7.98 7.26
C LEU A 111 -9.18 7.10 6.11
N ALA A 112 -9.77 7.71 5.09
CA ALA A 112 -10.22 7.02 3.88
C ALA A 112 -9.07 6.36 3.08
N HIS A 113 -7.85 6.89 3.21
CA HIS A 113 -6.64 6.31 2.64
C HIS A 113 -6.00 5.26 3.56
N ALA A 114 -5.74 5.61 4.83
CA ALA A 114 -4.99 4.79 5.77
C ALA A 114 -5.65 3.45 6.06
N VAL A 115 -6.98 3.39 6.17
CA VAL A 115 -7.69 2.16 6.51
C VAL A 115 -7.56 1.10 5.39
N PRO A 116 -7.94 1.38 4.12
CA PRO A 116 -7.72 0.43 3.03
C PRO A 116 -6.26 0.07 2.82
N LEU A 117 -5.35 1.03 2.95
CA LEU A 117 -3.91 0.79 2.81
C LEU A 117 -3.40 -0.19 3.87
N THR A 118 -3.78 0.01 5.14
CA THR A 118 -3.38 -0.86 6.24
C THR A 118 -3.95 -2.27 6.05
N LEU A 119 -5.21 -2.40 5.65
CA LEU A 119 -5.81 -3.69 5.33
C LEU A 119 -5.10 -4.38 4.17
N TRP A 120 -4.80 -3.65 3.09
CA TRP A 120 -4.06 -4.20 1.96
C TRP A 120 -2.67 -4.67 2.36
N ARG A 121 -1.92 -3.85 3.09
CA ARG A 121 -0.56 -4.16 3.55
C ARG A 121 -0.54 -5.35 4.51
N ASP A 122 -1.34 -5.32 5.56
CA ASP A 122 -1.22 -6.24 6.70
C ASP A 122 -2.11 -7.49 6.59
N VAL A 123 -3.20 -7.44 5.81
CA VAL A 123 -4.19 -8.54 5.71
C VAL A 123 -4.16 -9.22 4.35
N PHE A 124 -4.03 -8.44 3.26
CA PHE A 124 -4.11 -8.97 1.89
C PHE A 124 -2.74 -9.26 1.25
N GLY A 125 -1.69 -9.32 2.05
CA GLY A 125 -0.35 -9.69 1.61
C GLY A 125 0.40 -8.58 0.85
N GLY A 126 0.03 -7.32 1.07
CA GLY A 126 0.66 -6.17 0.42
C GLY A 126 2.09 -5.93 0.92
N GLU A 127 2.38 -6.23 2.18
CA GLU A 127 3.73 -6.10 2.76
C GLU A 127 4.74 -7.01 2.05
N GLU A 128 4.41 -8.28 1.82
CA GLU A 128 5.28 -9.23 1.14
C GLU A 128 5.56 -8.80 -0.30
N ARG A 129 4.56 -8.21 -0.97
CA ARG A 129 4.71 -7.64 -2.31
C ARG A 129 5.60 -6.39 -2.33
N LEU A 130 5.52 -5.55 -1.31
CA LEU A 130 6.36 -4.35 -1.18
C LEU A 130 7.80 -4.67 -0.80
N LEU A 131 8.04 -5.78 -0.10
CA LEU A 131 9.37 -6.21 0.33
C LEU A 131 10.07 -7.10 -0.70
N GLY A 132 9.44 -7.39 -1.84
CA GLY A 132 10.05 -8.19 -2.90
C GLY A 132 10.05 -9.70 -2.63
N GLY A 133 9.18 -10.19 -1.75
CA GLY A 133 8.94 -11.61 -1.55
C GLY A 133 10.18 -12.45 -1.22
N GLU A 134 10.86 -12.18 -0.09
CA GLU A 134 11.95 -13.06 0.42
C GLU A 134 11.51 -14.52 0.70
N ASN A 135 10.21 -14.82 0.67
CA ASN A 135 9.68 -16.19 0.84
C ASN A 135 9.39 -16.93 -0.47
N GLY A 136 9.56 -16.29 -1.64
CA GLY A 136 9.40 -16.95 -2.94
C GLY A 136 10.55 -17.89 -3.32
N ASP A 137 11.73 -17.67 -2.72
CA ASP A 137 12.96 -18.43 -2.98
C ASP A 137 13.29 -19.49 -1.94
N ALA A 138 12.63 -19.48 -0.78
CA ALA A 138 12.79 -20.54 0.22
C ALA A 138 12.23 -21.91 -0.24
N ASN A 139 11.45 -21.93 -1.33
CA ASN A 139 10.95 -23.13 -2.00
C ASN A 139 11.64 -23.42 -3.35
N ARG A 140 12.67 -22.64 -3.74
CA ARG A 140 13.55 -23.08 -4.82
C ARG A 140 14.45 -24.16 -4.24
N GLU A 141 14.20 -25.41 -4.64
CA GLU A 141 15.14 -26.50 -4.40
C GLU A 141 16.56 -26.02 -4.75
N PRO A 142 17.55 -26.19 -3.84
CA PRO A 142 18.92 -25.90 -4.20
C PRO A 142 19.28 -26.71 -5.45
N PRO A 143 20.04 -26.13 -6.40
CA PRO A 143 20.43 -26.84 -7.61
C PRO A 143 21.07 -28.16 -7.22
N GLN A 144 20.46 -29.27 -7.67
CA GLN A 144 20.98 -30.61 -7.47
C GLN A 144 22.42 -30.64 -8.00
N PRO A 145 23.40 -31.13 -7.22
CA PRO A 145 24.76 -31.25 -7.69
C PRO A 145 24.76 -32.14 -8.93
N THR A 146 25.17 -31.57 -10.07
CA THR A 146 25.42 -32.34 -11.28
C THR A 146 26.66 -33.19 -11.02
N ASN A 147 26.48 -34.49 -10.85
CA ASN A 147 27.59 -35.44 -10.86
C ASN A 147 28.20 -35.46 -12.28
N GLN A 148 29.37 -34.83 -12.42
CA GLN A 148 30.30 -35.06 -13.53
C GLN A 148 31.50 -35.85 -13.01
#